data_AF-A0A7D9JPG4-F1
#
_entry.id   AF-A0A7D9JPG4-F1
#
_cell.length_a   1.000
_cell.length_b   1.000
_cell.length_c   1.000
_cell.angle_alpha   90.00
_cell.angle_beta   90.00
_cell.angle_gamma   90.00
#
_symmetry.space_group_name_H-M   'P 1'
#
loop_
_entity.id
_entity.type
_entity.pdbx_description
1 polymer ?
#
loop_
_entity_poly.entity_id
_entity_poly.type
_entity_poly.pdbx_seq_one_letter_code
_entity_poly.pdbx_strand_id
1 'polypeptide(L)'
;MYSQVAPPDSISDCHMQNEGKCIAENQFREDRQELENGPLAEKSESEKPAHVSEEKWLKFQQLKERRQEACKPLPEKTGRKRGRWRVDNDDACSSWTEKKSKGEMLKDNRKSWKELCSNIDANVHLTQDSIAKEKPKSKLEEQLDAAIKEGNFSKAEKLSDEISQQELGVKIADAIEMREYKKQKEVEEKWKNSKKKKKLLWGFEQKERWESKGNM
;
A
#
# COMPACT_ATOMS: atom_id res chain seq x y z
N MET A 1 -20.79 36.33 -47.59
CA MET A 1 -20.72 37.17 -46.37
C MET A 1 -21.37 36.41 -45.23
N TYR A 2 -20.61 35.68 -44.42
CA TYR A 2 -20.95 35.34 -43.04
C TYR A 2 -19.64 35.08 -42.29
N SER A 3 -19.64 35.56 -41.05
CA SER A 3 -18.49 35.93 -40.22
C SER A 3 -17.63 34.74 -39.80
N GLN A 4 -16.32 34.85 -40.01
CA GLN A 4 -15.30 34.06 -39.32
C GLN A 4 -15.23 34.57 -37.88
N VAL A 5 -15.47 33.71 -36.89
CA VAL A 5 -15.27 34.02 -35.48
C VAL A 5 -13.88 33.53 -35.09
N ALA A 6 -13.02 34.47 -34.71
CA ALA A 6 -11.68 34.21 -34.20
C ALA A 6 -11.74 33.57 -32.80
N PRO A 7 -10.83 32.63 -32.46
CA PRO A 7 -10.62 32.21 -31.08
C PRO A 7 -9.82 33.28 -30.31
N PRO A 8 -10.07 33.48 -29.00
CA PRO A 8 -9.26 34.40 -28.21
C PRO A 8 -7.83 33.88 -28.01
N ASP A 9 -6.89 34.78 -28.30
CA ASP A 9 -5.45 34.66 -28.09
C ASP A 9 -5.08 34.56 -26.60
N SER A 10 -3.98 33.83 -26.38
CA SER A 10 -2.95 34.09 -25.36
C SER A 10 -3.38 34.13 -23.89
N ILE A 11 -3.30 32.97 -23.23
CA ILE A 11 -2.81 32.93 -21.84
C ILE A 11 -1.35 32.50 -21.90
N SER A 12 -0.52 33.45 -21.51
CA SER A 12 0.93 33.44 -21.47
C SER A 12 1.52 32.27 -20.68
N ASP A 13 2.60 31.74 -21.25
CA ASP A 13 3.67 31.02 -20.56
C ASP A 13 4.05 31.66 -19.23
N CYS A 14 3.90 30.89 -18.15
CA CYS A 14 4.63 31.11 -16.90
C CYS A 14 5.60 29.93 -16.73
N HIS A 15 6.72 30.02 -17.44
CA HIS A 15 7.88 29.18 -17.25
C HIS A 15 8.55 29.58 -15.92
N MET A 16 8.12 28.97 -14.81
CA MET A 16 8.81 29.14 -13.53
C MET A 16 9.92 28.12 -13.42
N GLN A 17 11.13 28.65 -13.36
CA GLN A 17 12.39 27.94 -13.28
C GLN A 17 12.52 27.20 -11.95
N ASN A 18 12.89 25.93 -12.05
CA ASN A 18 13.43 25.11 -10.97
C ASN A 18 14.82 25.61 -10.59
N GLU A 19 14.97 26.43 -9.54
CA GLU A 19 16.23 26.56 -8.79
C GLU A 19 15.92 26.83 -7.31
N GLY A 20 15.82 25.75 -6.53
CA GLY A 20 15.57 25.80 -5.09
C GLY A 20 15.93 24.49 -4.40
N LYS A 21 17.03 23.88 -4.86
CA LYS A 21 17.57 22.64 -4.31
C LYS A 21 18.36 22.98 -3.04
N CYS A 22 17.89 22.45 -1.92
CA CYS A 22 18.73 21.85 -0.88
C CYS A 22 19.99 22.63 -0.47
N ILE A 23 19.86 23.65 0.39
CA ILE A 23 21.03 24.25 1.08
C ILE A 23 20.98 24.03 2.61
N ALA A 24 19.85 23.56 3.17
CA ALA A 24 19.72 23.41 4.63
C ALA A 24 20.18 22.06 5.22
N GLU A 25 20.55 21.06 4.39
CA GLU A 25 20.97 19.74 4.89
C GLU A 25 22.48 19.46 4.80
N ASN A 26 23.26 20.35 4.17
CA ASN A 26 24.71 20.17 4.03
C ASN A 26 25.54 20.83 5.13
N GLN A 27 24.98 21.74 5.93
CA GLN A 27 25.72 22.39 7.02
C GLN A 27 25.84 21.56 8.31
N PHE A 28 25.12 20.45 8.44
CA PHE A 28 25.18 19.61 9.65
C PHE A 28 26.16 18.42 9.54
N ARG A 29 26.80 18.23 8.38
CA ARG A 29 27.73 17.11 8.12
C ARG A 29 29.20 17.49 8.10
N GLU A 30 29.53 18.78 7.98
CA GLU A 30 30.92 19.26 7.90
C GLU A 30 31.52 19.57 9.29
N ASP A 31 30.70 19.89 10.30
CA ASP A 31 31.18 20.16 11.67
C ASP A 31 31.61 18.92 12.48
N ARG A 32 31.47 17.71 11.92
CA ARG A 32 31.85 16.44 12.60
C ARG A 32 33.15 15.83 12.07
N GLN A 33 33.82 16.48 11.12
CA GLN A 33 35.06 15.97 10.51
C GLN A 33 36.33 16.74 10.94
N GLU A 34 36.23 17.78 11.76
CA GLU A 34 37.41 18.58 12.18
C GLU A 34 37.94 18.28 13.59
N LEU A 35 37.42 17.26 14.27
CA LEU A 35 37.92 16.80 15.58
C LEU A 35 38.29 15.32 15.55
N GLU A 36 39.20 14.93 14.66
CA GLU A 36 40.16 13.85 14.91
C GLU A 36 41.13 13.75 13.73
N ASN A 37 42.41 13.51 14.03
CA ASN A 37 43.53 13.22 13.11
C ASN A 37 44.44 14.41 12.73
N GLY A 38 45.02 15.05 13.75
CA GLY A 38 46.43 15.46 13.66
C GLY A 38 47.37 14.24 13.66
N PRO A 39 48.57 14.31 13.04
CA PRO A 39 49.45 13.16 12.83
C PRO A 39 50.30 12.88 14.07
N LEU A 40 50.21 11.67 14.64
CA LEU A 40 51.20 11.23 15.63
C LEU A 40 51.41 9.71 15.65
N ALA A 41 52.66 9.37 15.32
CA ALA A 41 53.42 8.18 15.72
C ALA A 41 53.08 6.82 15.08
N GLU A 42 53.83 6.52 14.02
CA GLU A 42 54.43 5.20 13.83
C GLU A 42 55.14 4.75 15.12
N LYS A 43 54.70 3.63 15.71
CA LYS A 43 55.49 2.85 16.67
C LYS A 43 55.12 1.36 16.60
N SER A 44 56.03 0.60 16.00
CA SER A 44 56.33 -0.82 16.22
C SER A 44 55.19 -1.83 16.13
N GLU A 45 55.02 -2.39 14.94
CA GLU A 45 54.55 -3.78 14.81
C GLU A 45 55.64 -4.73 15.37
N SER A 46 55.21 -5.76 16.12
CA SER A 46 55.94 -7.03 16.41
C SER A 46 56.63 -7.27 17.76
N GLU A 47 56.18 -6.74 18.89
CA GLU A 47 56.64 -7.23 20.21
C GLU A 47 55.52 -7.82 21.09
N LYS A 48 55.87 -8.88 21.84
CA LYS A 48 54.98 -9.59 22.75
C LYS A 48 54.63 -8.68 23.94
N PRO A 49 53.35 -8.45 24.26
CA PRO A 49 52.97 -7.64 25.42
C PRO A 49 53.46 -8.29 26.73
N ALA A 50 54.09 -7.48 27.59
CA ALA A 50 54.79 -7.93 28.80
C ALA A 50 53.93 -8.75 29.79
N HIS A 51 52.61 -8.61 29.72
CA HIS A 51 51.66 -9.24 30.65
C HIS A 51 51.01 -10.53 30.10
N VAL A 52 51.48 -11.08 28.98
CA VAL A 52 50.90 -12.28 28.36
C VAL A 52 51.90 -13.44 28.43
N SER A 53 51.44 -14.63 28.83
CA SER A 53 52.28 -15.83 28.80
C SER A 53 52.68 -16.20 27.37
N GLU A 54 53.86 -16.78 27.18
CA GLU A 54 54.39 -17.14 25.85
C GLU A 54 53.43 -18.04 25.08
N GLU A 55 52.86 -19.04 25.76
CA GLU A 55 51.87 -19.95 25.18
C GLU A 55 50.62 -19.23 24.66
N LYS A 56 50.13 -18.23 25.39
CA LYS A 56 48.96 -17.44 24.99
C LYS A 56 49.29 -16.55 23.79
N TRP A 57 50.51 -16.02 23.73
CA TRP A 57 50.98 -15.21 22.62
C TRP A 57 51.19 -16.03 21.33
N LEU A 58 51.81 -17.21 21.44
CA LEU A 58 51.94 -18.18 20.33
C LEU A 58 50.56 -18.59 19.80
N LYS A 59 49.62 -18.90 20.69
CA LYS A 59 48.24 -19.23 20.31
C LYS A 59 47.55 -18.05 19.62
N PHE A 60 47.81 -16.81 20.05
CA PHE A 60 47.28 -15.61 19.41
C PHE A 60 47.84 -15.42 18.00
N GLN A 61 49.15 -15.61 17.80
CA GLN A 61 49.78 -15.55 16.48
C GLN A 61 49.21 -16.62 15.53
N GLN A 62 49.09 -17.87 15.99
CA GLN A 62 48.44 -18.94 15.22
C GLN A 62 46.98 -18.63 14.85
N LEU A 63 46.23 -18.00 15.77
CA LEU A 63 44.86 -17.58 15.50
C LEU A 63 44.77 -16.43 14.50
N LYS A 64 45.74 -15.49 14.55
CA LYS A 64 45.85 -14.37 13.62
C LYS A 64 46.14 -14.87 12.20
N GLU A 65 47.11 -15.78 12.07
CA GLU A 65 47.47 -16.42 10.81
C GLU A 65 46.30 -17.23 10.22
N ARG A 66 45.66 -18.07 11.04
CA ARG A 66 44.45 -18.82 10.62
C ARG A 66 43.32 -17.91 10.14
N ARG A 67 43.10 -16.75 10.77
CA ARG A 67 42.12 -15.76 10.30
C ARG A 67 42.52 -15.16 8.96
N GLN A 68 43.80 -14.83 8.76
CA GLN A 68 44.27 -14.30 7.49
C GLN A 68 44.13 -15.34 6.36
N GLU A 69 44.37 -16.62 6.65
CA GLU A 69 44.14 -17.72 5.71
C GLU A 69 42.66 -17.94 5.39
N ALA A 70 41.80 -17.90 6.41
CA ALA A 70 40.35 -18.06 6.25
C ALA A 70 39.67 -16.83 5.62
N CYS A 71 40.27 -15.64 5.78
CA CYS A 71 39.82 -14.38 5.21
C CYS A 71 40.56 -13.99 3.93
N LYS A 72 41.17 -14.95 3.22
CA LYS A 72 41.56 -14.72 1.82
C LYS A 72 40.27 -14.45 1.03
N PRO A 73 40.12 -13.29 0.35
CA PRO A 73 38.94 -13.03 -0.46
C PRO A 73 38.86 -14.11 -1.55
N LEU A 74 37.75 -14.85 -1.57
CA LEU A 74 37.43 -15.74 -2.69
C LEU A 74 37.38 -14.89 -3.97
N PRO A 75 37.90 -15.37 -5.11
CA PRO A 75 37.76 -14.66 -6.37
C PRO A 75 36.28 -14.41 -6.62
N GLU A 76 35.98 -13.19 -7.05
CA GLU A 76 34.67 -12.56 -7.19
C GLU A 76 33.64 -13.52 -7.82
N LYS A 77 32.92 -14.26 -6.95
CA LYS A 77 31.76 -15.04 -7.38
C LYS A 77 30.58 -14.09 -7.41
N THR A 78 30.12 -13.80 -8.62
CA THR A 78 28.86 -13.16 -8.99
C THR A 78 27.84 -13.19 -7.86
N GLY A 79 27.61 -12.02 -7.25
CA GLY A 79 26.83 -11.88 -6.03
C GLY A 79 25.39 -12.35 -6.18
N ARG A 80 25.06 -13.51 -5.60
CA ARG A 80 23.68 -13.80 -5.19
C ARG A 80 23.38 -12.95 -3.95
N LYS A 81 22.88 -11.74 -4.18
CA LYS A 81 22.43 -10.82 -3.13
C LYS A 81 21.34 -11.51 -2.30
N ARG A 82 21.65 -11.85 -1.05
CA ARG A 82 20.61 -12.05 -0.02
C ARG A 82 20.09 -10.65 0.31
N GLY A 83 18.85 -10.37 -0.08
CA GLY A 83 18.20 -9.07 0.10
C GLY A 83 18.12 -8.71 1.57
N ARG A 84 19.01 -7.80 2.00
CA ARG A 84 18.83 -7.01 3.21
C ARG A 84 17.76 -5.99 2.85
N TRP A 85 16.56 -6.13 3.42
CA TRP A 85 15.53 -5.09 3.36
C TRP A 85 16.10 -3.81 3.96
N ARG A 86 16.59 -2.91 3.11
CA ARG A 86 16.61 -1.49 3.41
C ARG A 86 15.26 -0.96 2.93
N VAL A 87 14.51 -0.37 3.84
CA VAL A 87 13.41 0.52 3.47
C VAL A 87 14.10 1.80 3.02
N ASP A 88 14.42 1.86 1.73
CA ASP A 88 14.77 3.12 1.08
C ASP A 88 13.45 3.86 0.86
N ASN A 89 13.36 5.05 1.44
CA ASN A 89 12.16 5.88 1.54
C ASN A 89 12.10 6.87 0.37
N ASP A 90 12.43 6.40 -0.83
CA ASP A 90 12.41 7.21 -2.05
C ASP A 90 11.70 6.42 -3.15
N ASP A 91 10.72 7.07 -3.77
CA ASP A 91 9.84 6.64 -4.87
C ASP A 91 8.41 6.22 -4.47
N ALA A 92 7.66 7.28 -4.17
CA ALA A 92 6.28 7.40 -4.63
C ALA A 92 6.08 6.81 -6.04
N CYS A 93 5.06 5.97 -6.18
CA CYS A 93 4.43 5.63 -7.46
C CYS A 93 5.36 5.03 -8.54
N SER A 94 5.89 3.83 -8.31
CA SER A 94 6.28 2.96 -9.42
C SER A 94 5.68 1.57 -9.25
N SER A 95 4.34 1.52 -9.34
CA SER A 95 3.68 0.29 -9.76
C SER A 95 4.20 -0.05 -11.16
N TRP A 96 4.78 -1.24 -11.32
CA TRP A 96 4.92 -1.90 -12.61
C TRP A 96 3.50 -2.14 -13.18
N THR A 97 2.86 -1.08 -13.67
CA THR A 97 1.77 -1.26 -14.62
C THR A 97 2.44 -1.46 -15.96
N GLU A 98 2.57 -2.72 -16.38
CA GLU A 98 2.63 -3.02 -17.82
C GLU A 98 1.60 -2.12 -18.49
N LYS A 99 2.03 -1.35 -19.50
CA LYS A 99 1.14 -0.48 -20.28
C LYS A 99 0.14 -1.38 -21.00
N LYS A 100 -0.93 -1.76 -20.30
CA LYS A 100 -2.03 -2.53 -20.87
C LYS A 100 -2.54 -1.78 -22.08
N SER A 101 -2.78 -2.52 -23.15
CA SER A 101 -3.37 -1.95 -24.34
C SER A 101 -4.70 -1.29 -23.97
N LYS A 102 -5.07 -0.19 -24.66
CA LYS A 102 -6.35 0.52 -24.41
C LYS A 102 -7.56 -0.43 -24.43
N GLY A 103 -7.49 -1.51 -25.22
CA GLY A 103 -8.50 -2.56 -25.29
C GLY A 103 -8.57 -3.47 -24.04
N GLU A 104 -7.47 -3.73 -23.34
CA GLU A 104 -7.45 -4.50 -22.09
C GLU A 104 -7.98 -3.69 -20.92
N MET A 105 -7.61 -2.40 -20.83
CA MET A 105 -8.15 -1.50 -19.81
C MET A 105 -9.68 -1.40 -19.90
N LEU A 106 -10.24 -1.32 -21.12
CA LEU A 106 -11.68 -1.29 -21.32
C LEU A 106 -12.37 -2.60 -20.90
N LYS A 107 -11.74 -3.76 -21.15
CA LYS A 107 -12.28 -5.07 -20.75
C LYS A 107 -12.28 -5.23 -19.22
N ASP A 108 -11.21 -4.82 -18.55
CA ASP A 108 -11.09 -4.88 -17.09
C ASP A 108 -12.09 -3.90 -16.43
N ASN A 109 -12.22 -2.69 -16.98
CA ASN A 109 -13.22 -1.73 -16.54
C ASN A 109 -14.65 -2.25 -16.74
N ARG A 110 -14.94 -2.99 -17.82
CA ARG A 110 -16.26 -3.58 -18.05
C ARG A 110 -16.63 -4.63 -17.01
N LYS A 111 -15.68 -5.46 -16.58
CA LYS A 111 -15.89 -6.43 -15.49
C LYS A 111 -16.12 -5.73 -14.16
N SER A 112 -15.24 -4.78 -13.83
CA SER A 112 -15.37 -3.91 -12.64
C SER A 112 -16.71 -3.19 -12.62
N TRP A 113 -17.17 -2.66 -13.75
CA TRP A 113 -18.46 -1.98 -13.85
C TRP A 113 -19.64 -2.94 -13.62
N LYS A 114 -19.63 -4.12 -14.24
CA LYS A 114 -20.67 -5.15 -14.01
C LYS A 114 -20.77 -5.56 -12.54
N GLU A 115 -19.64 -5.77 -11.88
CA GLU A 115 -19.60 -6.08 -10.45
C GLU A 115 -20.13 -4.93 -9.59
N LEU A 116 -19.91 -3.67 -10.00
CA LEU A 116 -20.46 -2.49 -9.33
C LEU A 116 -21.97 -2.44 -9.46
N CYS A 117 -22.49 -2.54 -10.69
CA CYS A 117 -23.92 -2.49 -10.96
C CYS A 117 -24.68 -3.59 -10.22
N SER A 118 -24.11 -4.79 -10.10
CA SER A 118 -24.72 -5.88 -9.32
C SER A 118 -24.88 -5.55 -7.83
N ASN A 119 -24.11 -4.61 -7.29
CA ASN A 119 -24.19 -4.19 -5.89
C ASN A 119 -25.17 -3.02 -5.69
N ILE A 120 -25.50 -2.24 -6.72
CA ILE A 120 -26.40 -1.08 -6.60
C ILE A 120 -27.80 -1.52 -6.13
N ASP A 121 -28.36 -2.58 -6.71
CA ASP A 121 -29.74 -3.00 -6.42
C ASP A 121 -29.86 -4.08 -5.34
N ALA A 122 -28.75 -4.62 -4.84
CA ALA A 122 -28.75 -5.78 -3.95
C ALA A 122 -29.49 -5.56 -2.62
N ASN A 123 -29.60 -4.30 -2.16
CA ASN A 123 -30.16 -3.94 -0.85
C ASN A 123 -31.43 -3.10 -0.88
N VAL A 124 -32.03 -2.90 -2.05
CA VAL A 124 -33.24 -2.05 -2.20
C VAL A 124 -34.39 -2.55 -1.31
N HIS A 125 -34.56 -3.87 -1.22
CA HIS A 125 -35.58 -4.51 -0.39
C HIS A 125 -35.44 -4.22 1.12
N LEU A 126 -34.21 -4.03 1.63
CA LEU A 126 -33.99 -3.67 3.04
C LEU A 126 -34.38 -2.23 3.36
N THR A 127 -34.36 -1.36 2.36
CA THR A 127 -34.71 0.06 2.51
C THR A 127 -36.21 0.32 2.33
N GLN A 128 -36.93 -0.58 1.66
CA GLN A 128 -38.38 -0.42 1.43
C GLN A 128 -39.21 -0.51 2.73
N ASP A 129 -38.79 -1.31 3.71
CA ASP A 129 -39.54 -1.39 4.99
C ASP A 129 -39.25 -0.21 5.93
N SER A 130 -38.18 0.56 5.66
CA SER A 130 -37.84 1.77 6.43
C SER A 130 -38.73 2.98 6.09
N ILE A 131 -39.63 2.85 5.12
CA ILE A 131 -40.56 3.87 4.62
C ILE A 131 -41.57 4.36 5.70
N ALA A 132 -41.69 3.67 6.84
CA ALA A 132 -42.57 4.13 7.92
C ALA A 132 -42.19 5.52 8.50
N LYS A 133 -41.00 6.06 8.19
CA LYS A 133 -40.62 7.45 8.49
C LYS A 133 -40.11 8.11 7.22
N GLU A 134 -40.94 8.96 6.62
CA GLU A 134 -40.53 9.82 5.51
C GLU A 134 -39.29 10.62 5.95
N LYS A 135 -38.22 10.54 5.16
CA LYS A 135 -37.06 11.39 5.37
C LYS A 135 -37.51 12.85 5.19
N PRO A 136 -36.96 13.80 5.97
CA PRO A 136 -37.24 15.20 5.72
C PRO A 136 -36.83 15.55 4.29
N LYS A 137 -37.65 16.35 3.62
CA LYS A 137 -37.43 16.75 2.23
C LYS A 137 -36.07 17.43 2.08
N SER A 138 -35.38 17.13 0.99
CA SER A 138 -34.16 17.82 0.61
C SER A 138 -34.47 19.24 0.14
N LYS A 139 -33.52 20.17 0.30
CA LYS A 139 -33.67 21.55 -0.20
C LYS A 139 -33.96 21.62 -1.71
N LEU A 140 -33.40 20.68 -2.48
CA LEU A 140 -33.67 20.59 -3.93
C LEU A 140 -35.11 20.14 -4.23
N GLU A 141 -35.66 19.25 -3.41
CA GLU A 141 -37.05 18.81 -3.52
C GLU A 141 -38.01 19.94 -3.15
N GLU A 142 -37.69 20.75 -2.13
CA GLU A 142 -38.47 21.95 -1.79
C GLU A 142 -38.46 22.99 -2.92
N GLN A 143 -37.32 23.17 -3.58
CA GLN A 143 -37.20 24.05 -4.75
C GLN A 143 -37.95 23.52 -5.96
N LEU A 144 -37.98 22.19 -6.15
CA LEU A 144 -38.77 21.54 -7.18
C LEU A 144 -40.27 21.76 -6.91
N ASP A 145 -40.73 21.54 -5.68
CA ASP A 145 -42.11 21.81 -5.26
C ASP A 145 -42.49 23.27 -5.49
N ALA A 146 -41.58 24.21 -5.19
CA ALA A 146 -41.79 25.64 -5.45
C ALA A 146 -41.92 25.95 -6.95
N ALA A 147 -41.03 25.40 -7.79
CA ALA A 147 -41.07 25.60 -9.24
C ALA A 147 -42.35 25.03 -9.87
N ILE A 148 -42.87 23.90 -9.36
CA ILE A 148 -44.15 23.32 -9.80
C ILE A 148 -45.31 24.25 -9.42
N LYS A 149 -45.33 24.78 -8.19
CA LYS A 149 -46.37 25.73 -7.73
C LYS A 149 -46.37 27.02 -8.54
N GLU A 150 -45.20 27.50 -8.94
CA GLU A 150 -45.02 28.67 -9.81
C GLU A 150 -45.35 28.38 -11.29
N GLY A 151 -45.51 27.10 -11.68
CA GLY A 151 -45.77 26.68 -13.05
C GLY A 151 -44.55 26.72 -13.98
N ASN A 152 -43.34 26.83 -13.43
CA ASN A 152 -42.10 26.88 -14.21
C ASN A 152 -41.53 25.47 -14.44
N PHE A 153 -42.08 24.76 -15.42
CA PHE A 153 -41.71 23.37 -15.71
C PHE A 153 -40.27 23.20 -16.21
N SER A 154 -39.72 24.16 -16.94
CA SER A 154 -38.33 24.08 -17.44
C SER A 154 -37.32 24.07 -16.28
N LYS A 155 -37.61 24.82 -15.21
CA LYS A 155 -36.78 24.79 -14.00
C LYS A 155 -36.98 23.50 -13.22
N ALA A 156 -38.22 23.01 -13.10
CA ALA A 156 -38.53 21.76 -12.41
C ALA A 156 -37.84 20.53 -13.05
N GLU A 157 -37.79 20.48 -14.38
CA GLU A 157 -37.09 19.41 -15.13
C GLU A 157 -35.60 19.35 -14.78
N LYS A 158 -34.91 20.51 -14.80
CA LYS A 158 -33.50 20.59 -14.41
C LYS A 158 -33.25 20.13 -12.97
N LEU A 159 -34.11 20.56 -12.05
CA LEU A 159 -34.02 20.14 -10.64
C LEU A 159 -34.26 18.63 -10.49
N SER A 160 -35.16 18.05 -11.28
CA SER A 160 -35.40 16.61 -11.30
C SER A 160 -34.19 15.82 -11.79
N ASP A 161 -33.53 16.28 -12.84
CA ASP A 161 -32.29 15.66 -13.35
C ASP A 161 -31.17 15.75 -12.31
N GLU A 162 -31.03 16.89 -11.62
CA GLU A 162 -30.04 17.08 -10.56
C GLU A 162 -30.28 16.14 -9.37
N ILE A 163 -31.53 16.02 -8.90
CA ILE A 163 -31.91 15.06 -7.84
C ILE A 163 -31.55 13.63 -8.27
N SER A 164 -31.91 13.26 -9.51
CA SER A 164 -31.63 11.93 -10.05
C SER A 164 -30.12 11.63 -10.12
N GLN A 165 -29.30 12.61 -10.48
CA GLN A 165 -27.84 12.48 -10.50
C GLN A 165 -27.26 12.32 -9.09
N GLN A 166 -27.77 13.06 -8.12
CA GLN A 166 -27.33 12.95 -6.72
C GLN A 166 -27.68 11.57 -6.13
N GLU A 167 -28.91 11.12 -6.33
CA GLU A 167 -29.35 9.79 -5.88
C GLU A 167 -28.53 8.67 -6.52
N LEU A 168 -28.22 8.80 -7.82
CA LEU A 168 -27.32 7.87 -8.50
C LEU A 168 -25.91 7.89 -7.89
N GLY A 169 -25.40 9.07 -7.55
CA GLY A 169 -24.11 9.23 -6.88
C GLY A 169 -24.05 8.50 -5.53
N VAL A 170 -25.10 8.64 -4.70
CA VAL A 170 -25.24 7.93 -3.43
C VAL A 170 -25.24 6.41 -3.65
N LYS A 171 -26.05 5.93 -4.59
CA LYS A 171 -26.10 4.49 -4.94
C LYS A 171 -24.74 3.94 -5.38
N ILE A 172 -23.97 4.72 -6.14
CA ILE A 172 -22.62 4.35 -6.57
C ILE A 172 -21.67 4.27 -5.37
N ALA A 173 -21.72 5.26 -4.46
CA ALA A 173 -20.90 5.27 -3.25
C ALA A 173 -21.18 4.03 -2.38
N ASP A 174 -22.45 3.75 -2.09
CA ASP A 174 -22.87 2.57 -1.31
C ASP A 174 -22.40 1.26 -1.97
N ALA A 175 -22.51 1.16 -3.31
CA ALA A 175 -22.05 0.00 -4.06
C ALA A 175 -20.52 -0.20 -4.00
N ILE A 176 -19.75 0.90 -3.92
CA ILE A 176 -18.29 0.85 -3.71
C ILE A 176 -17.98 0.36 -2.29
N GLU A 177 -18.64 0.91 -1.27
CA GLU A 177 -18.47 0.48 0.12
C GLU A 177 -18.77 -1.02 0.27
N MET A 178 -19.85 -1.51 -0.34
CA MET A 178 -20.17 -2.94 -0.32
C MET A 178 -19.10 -3.81 -1.00
N ARG A 179 -18.52 -3.34 -2.11
CA ARG A 179 -17.42 -4.04 -2.79
C ARG A 179 -16.20 -4.12 -1.89
N GLU A 180 -15.83 -3.02 -1.24
CA GLU A 180 -14.68 -2.97 -0.35
C GLU A 180 -14.88 -3.85 0.86
N TYR A 181 -16.07 -3.81 1.46
CA TYR A 181 -16.44 -4.69 2.57
C TYR A 181 -16.35 -6.17 2.18
N LYS A 182 -16.86 -6.56 1.00
CA LYS A 182 -16.72 -7.95 0.50
C LYS A 182 -15.25 -8.38 0.41
N LYS A 183 -14.39 -7.52 -0.14
CA LYS A 183 -12.94 -7.78 -0.24
C LYS A 183 -12.28 -7.90 1.13
N GLN A 184 -12.57 -6.98 2.05
CA GLN A 184 -12.05 -7.01 3.41
C GLN A 184 -12.49 -8.29 4.14
N LYS A 185 -13.77 -8.64 4.06
CA LYS A 185 -14.33 -9.86 4.65
C LYS A 185 -13.66 -11.12 4.11
N GLU A 186 -13.40 -11.21 2.80
CA GLU A 186 -12.66 -12.34 2.23
C GLU A 186 -11.22 -12.44 2.75
N VAL A 187 -10.52 -11.31 2.90
CA VAL A 187 -9.17 -11.26 3.44
C VAL A 187 -9.17 -11.69 4.91
N GLU A 188 -10.12 -11.21 5.70
CA GLU A 188 -10.30 -11.62 7.09
C GLU A 188 -10.59 -13.11 7.21
N GLU A 189 -11.49 -13.66 6.41
CA GLU A 189 -11.80 -15.09 6.43
C GLU A 189 -10.60 -15.95 6.01
N LYS A 190 -9.82 -15.52 5.02
CA LYS A 190 -8.55 -16.19 4.63
C LYS A 190 -7.54 -16.15 5.77
N TRP A 191 -7.42 -15.02 6.46
CA TRP A 191 -6.54 -14.88 7.62
C TRP A 191 -7.00 -15.75 8.80
N LYS A 192 -8.31 -15.76 9.10
CA LYS A 192 -8.90 -16.63 10.12
C LYS A 192 -8.67 -18.10 9.78
N ASN A 193 -8.89 -18.49 8.53
CA ASN A 193 -8.65 -19.86 8.06
C ASN A 193 -7.18 -20.26 8.12
N SER A 194 -6.27 -19.34 7.82
CA SER A 194 -4.82 -19.58 7.96
C SER A 194 -4.39 -19.75 9.43
N LYS A 195 -5.08 -19.07 10.35
CA LYS A 195 -4.86 -19.21 11.80
C LYS A 195 -5.49 -20.46 12.40
N LYS A 196 -6.52 -21.03 11.77
CA LYS A 196 -7.12 -22.29 12.22
C LYS A 196 -6.07 -23.40 12.08
N LYS A 197 -5.52 -23.84 13.21
CA LYS A 197 -4.65 -25.02 13.25
C LYS A 197 -5.45 -26.22 12.77
N LYS A 198 -4.86 -27.05 11.91
CA LYS A 198 -5.44 -28.34 11.54
C LYS A 198 -5.67 -29.12 12.83
N LYS A 199 -6.90 -29.58 13.07
CA LYS A 199 -7.22 -30.49 14.18
C LYS A 199 -6.39 -31.74 13.92
N LEU A 200 -5.26 -31.88 14.62
CA LEU A 200 -4.46 -33.07 14.46
C LEU A 200 -5.22 -34.23 15.11
N LEU A 201 -5.32 -35.33 14.39
CA LEU A 201 -6.01 -36.55 14.80
C LEU A 201 -5.26 -37.35 15.89
N TRP A 202 -4.22 -36.78 16.54
CA TRP A 202 -3.49 -37.46 17.64
C TRP A 202 -4.28 -37.50 18.95
N GLY A 203 -5.55 -37.11 18.95
CA GLY A 203 -6.44 -37.44 20.05
C GLY A 203 -6.47 -38.97 20.19
N PHE A 204 -6.26 -39.44 21.41
CA PHE A 204 -6.49 -40.81 21.83
C PHE A 204 -7.79 -41.33 21.21
N GLU A 205 -7.72 -42.22 20.22
CA GLU A 205 -8.86 -43.03 19.84
C GLU A 205 -9.24 -43.80 21.10
N GLN A 206 -10.39 -43.47 21.68
CA GLN A 206 -10.89 -44.18 22.83
C GLN A 206 -11.21 -45.60 22.38
N LYS A 207 -10.23 -46.47 22.57
CA LYS A 207 -10.31 -47.88 22.23
C LYS A 207 -11.54 -48.46 22.91
N GLU A 208 -12.43 -49.06 22.12
CA GLU A 208 -13.66 -49.64 22.64
C GLU A 208 -13.35 -50.67 23.74
N ARG A 209 -14.23 -50.78 24.73
CA ARG A 209 -13.97 -51.54 25.97
C ARG A 209 -13.64 -53.02 25.72
N TRP A 210 -14.10 -53.57 24.59
CA TRP A 210 -13.85 -54.94 24.15
C TRP A 210 -12.45 -55.14 23.55
N GLU A 211 -11.78 -54.10 23.07
CA GLU A 211 -10.41 -54.21 22.55
C GLU A 211 -9.32 -53.91 23.59
N SER A 212 -9.68 -53.25 24.71
CA SER A 212 -8.74 -52.90 25.79
C SER A 212 -8.59 -54.02 26.84
N LYS A 213 -9.48 -55.01 26.84
CA LYS A 213 -9.39 -56.15 27.75
C LYS A 213 -8.57 -57.24 27.08
N GLY A 214 -7.25 -57.11 27.25
CA GLY A 214 -6.26 -58.06 26.76
C GLY A 214 -6.62 -59.50 27.11
N ASN A 215 -6.36 -60.35 26.12
CA ASN A 215 -6.29 -61.80 26.20
C ASN A 215 -5.43 -62.22 27.41
N MET A 216 -6.08 -62.76 28.45
CA MET A 216 -5.46 -63.32 29.64
C MET A 216 -6.27 -64.52 30.11
#